data_AF-A0A5C4QZT2-F1
#
_entry.id   AF-A0A5C4QZT2-F1
#
_cell.length_a   1.000
_cell.length_b   1.000
_cell.length_c   1.000
_cell.angle_alpha   90.00
_cell.angle_beta   90.00
_cell.angle_gamma   90.00
#
_symmetry.space_group_name_H-M   'P 1'
#
loop_
_entity.id
_entity.type
_entity.pdbx_description
1 polymer ?
#
loop_
_entity_poly.entity_id
_entity_poly.type
_entity_poly.pdbx_seq_one_letter_code
_entity_poly.pdbx_strand_id
1 'polypeptide(L)' 'MSEWVCDCCGRWRVSVELIRGRYRYRLTRRYPERFGGGRNVLGEVGSVPELEELLLRRTPLSLADLREAA' A
#
# COMPACT_ATOMS: atom_id res chain seq x y z
N MET A 1 8.65 10.36 3.12
CA MET A 1 7.75 9.19 3.13
C MET A 1 7.13 9.14 1.75
N SER A 2 7.38 8.09 0.99
CA SER A 2 6.78 7.93 -0.34
C SER A 2 5.47 7.17 -0.19
N GLU A 3 4.48 7.46 -1.02
CA GLU A 3 3.23 6.71 -1.08
C GLU A 3 2.98 6.25 -2.51
N TRP A 4 2.65 4.97 -2.66
CA TRP A 4 2.12 4.42 -3.89
C TRP A 4 0.64 4.14 -3.72
N VAL A 5 -0.13 4.36 -4.78
CA VAL A 5 -1.57 4.12 -4.81
C VAL A 5 -1.91 3.27 -6.02
N CYS A 6 -2.97 2.47 -5.93
CA CYS A 6 -3.43 1.75 -7.11
C CYS A 6 -3.89 2.73 -8.19
N ASP A 7 -3.51 2.45 -9.43
CA ASP A 7 -3.79 3.25 -10.61
C ASP A 7 -5.30 3.42 -10.89
N CYS A 8 -6.09 2.41 -10.55
CA CYS A 8 -7.50 2.31 -10.94
C CYS A 8 -8.45 3.18 -10.10
N CYS A 9 -8.20 3.33 -8.80
CA CYS A 9 -9.12 4.03 -7.91
C CYS A 9 -8.48 4.65 -6.65
N GLY A 10 -7.18 4.47 -6.43
CA GLY A 10 -6.47 4.95 -5.25
C GLY A 10 -6.95 4.38 -3.91
N ARG A 11 -7.74 3.30 -3.93
CA ARG A 11 -8.28 2.65 -2.71
C ARG A 11 -7.20 1.93 -1.92
N TRP A 12 -6.27 1.31 -2.64
CA TRP A 12 -5.13 0.60 -2.07
C TRP A 12 -3.94 1.55 -2.05
N ARG A 13 -3.23 1.59 -0.92
CA ARG A 13 -2.08 2.46 -0.72
C ARG A 13 -0.94 1.68 -0.08
N VAL A 14 0.27 1.95 -0.53
CA VAL A 14 1.50 1.45 0.07
C VAL A 14 2.30 2.66 0.54
N SER A 15 2.43 2.82 1.86
CA SER A 15 3.33 3.82 2.42
C SER A 15 4.73 3.21 2.56
N VAL A 16 5.75 3.96 2.15
CA VAL A 16 7.16 3.57 2.22
C VAL A 16 7.88 4.46 3.23
N GLU A 17 8.41 3.84 4.27
CA GLU A 17 9.14 4.47 5.36
C GLU A 17 10.56 3.89 5.43
N LEU A 18 11.56 4.74 5.62
CA LEU A 18 12.94 4.32 5.93
C LEU A 18 13.18 4.53 7.43
N ILE A 19 13.25 3.45 8.20
CA ILE A 19 13.40 3.48 9.66
C ILE A 19 14.73 2.82 10.02
N ARG A 20 15.68 3.60 10.57
CA ARG A 20 17.01 3.12 10.97
C ARG A 20 17.72 2.32 9.85
N GLY A 21 17.65 2.81 8.61
CA GLY A 21 18.28 2.18 7.45
C GLY A 21 17.53 0.96 6.89
N ARG A 22 16.33 0.65 7.39
CA ARG A 22 15.49 -0.44 6.88
C ARG A 22 14.20 0.11 6.28
N TYR A 23 13.86 -0.37 5.09
CA TYR A 23 12.58 -0.05 4.48
C TYR A 23 11.43 -0.75 5.21
N ARG A 24 10.30 -0.08 5.27
CA ARG A 24 9.02 -0.62 5.72
C ARG A 24 7.97 -0.22 4.70
N TYR A 25 7.29 -1.22 4.15
CA TYR A 25 6.19 -1.07 3.21
C TYR A 25 4.90 -1.42 3.93
N ARG A 26 3.97 -0.46 4.04
CA ARG A 26 2.68 -0.64 4.73
C ARG A 26 1.54 -0.62 3.73
N LEU A 27 0.89 -1.77 3.53
CA LEU A 27 -0.30 -1.88 2.70
C LEU A 27 -1.55 -1.47 3.49
N THR A 28 -2.29 -0.51 2.95
CA THR A 28 -3.48 0.06 3.57
C THR A 28 -4.64 0.11 2.57
N ARG A 29 -5.85 -0.15 3.06
CA ARG A 29 -7.10 0.08 2.32
C ARG A 29 -7.76 1.36 2.83
N ARG A 30 -8.02 2.32 1.94
CA ARG A 30 -8.83 3.51 2.23
C ARG A 30 -10.31 3.22 1.95
N TYR A 31 -11.19 3.65 2.84
CA TYR A 31 -12.64 3.60 2.59
C TYR A 31 -13.15 4.95 2.08
N PRO A 32 -14.10 4.96 1.13
CA PRO A 32 -14.76 6.20 0.69
C PRO A 32 -15.41 6.96 1.84
N GLU A 33 -15.37 8.30 1.78
CA GLU A 33 -15.93 9.17 2.84
C GLU A 33 -17.44 8.96 3.04
N ARG A 34 -18.18 8.61 1.98
CA ARG A 34 -19.60 8.25 2.06
C ARG A 34 -19.92 7.07 2.99
N PHE A 35 -18.90 6.29 3.38
CA PHE A 35 -19.02 5.18 4.33
C PHE A 35 -18.35 5.49 5.68
N GLY A 36 -18.18 6.78 6.02
CA GLY A 36 -17.48 7.23 7.22
C GLY A 36 -15.96 7.39 7.04
N GLY A 37 -15.44 7.13 5.84
CA GLY A 37 -14.02 7.25 5.54
C GLY A 37 -13.15 6.26 6.31
N GLY A 38 -11.88 6.61 6.49
CA GLY A 38 -10.92 5.81 7.27
C GLY A 38 -10.00 4.93 6.46
N ARG A 39 -9.13 4.22 7.19
CA ARG A 39 -8.06 3.40 6.63
C ARG A 39 -7.86 2.13 7.46
N ASN A 40 -7.63 1.00 6.81
CA ASN A 40 -7.30 -0.27 7.46
C ASN A 40 -5.94 -0.78 6.98
N VAL A 41 -5.04 -1.10 7.90
CA VAL A 41 -3.72 -1.66 7.59
C VAL A 41 -3.90 -3.16 7.39
N LEU A 42 -3.46 -3.66 6.23
CA LEU A 42 -3.60 -5.08 5.87
C LEU A 42 -2.32 -5.88 6.09
N GLY A 43 -1.18 -5.20 6.16
CA GLY A 43 0.11 -5.83 6.44
C GLY A 43 1.27 -4.85 6.28
N GLU A 44 2.40 -5.24 6.84
CA GLU A 44 3.65 -4.50 6.77
C GLU A 44 4.81 -5.47 6.54
N VAL A 45 5.74 -5.10 5.67
CA VAL A 45 6.86 -5.93 5.25
C VAL A 45 8.12 -5.09 5.05
N GLY A 46 9.28 -5.74 5.02
CA GLY A 46 10.59 -5.07 5.02
C GLY A 46 11.24 -4.97 3.65
N SER A 47 10.69 -5.62 2.63
CA SER A 47 11.29 -5.73 1.30
C SER A 47 10.27 -5.71 0.18
N VAL A 48 10.73 -5.42 -1.04
CA VAL A 48 9.90 -5.40 -2.26
C VAL A 48 9.31 -6.78 -2.61
N PRO A 49 10.05 -7.90 -2.54
CA PRO A 49 9.47 -9.23 -2.81
C PRO A 49 8.37 -9.60 -1.82
N GLU A 50 8.57 -9.34 -0.52
CA GLU A 50 7.53 -9.56 0.49
C GLU A 50 6.31 -8.66 0.26
N LEU A 51 6.51 -7.45 -0.29
CA LEU A 51 5.41 -6.57 -0.65
C LEU A 51 4.60 -7.15 -1.82
N GLU A 52 5.27 -7.67 -2.84
CA GLU A 52 4.60 -8.33 -3.97
C GLU A 52 3.75 -9.52 -3.50
N GLU A 53 4.31 -10.37 -2.64
CA GLU A 53 3.54 -11.46 -2.02
C GLU A 53 2.36 -10.95 -1.20
N LEU A 54 2.57 -9.91 -0.38
CA LEU A 54 1.51 -9.33 0.44
C LEU A 54 0.37 -8.78 -0.42
N LEU A 55 0.70 -8.10 -1.53
CA LEU A 55 -0.27 -7.55 -2.47
C LEU A 55 -1.14 -8.66 -3.07
N LEU A 56 -0.51 -9.72 -3.60
CA LEU A 56 -1.21 -10.85 -4.20
C LEU A 56 -2.08 -11.63 -3.18
N ARG A 57 -1.64 -11.71 -1.93
CA ARG A 57 -2.39 -12.40 -0.86
C ARG A 57 -3.59 -11.61 -0.35
N ARG A 58 -3.56 -10.27 -0.41
CA ARG A 58 -4.54 -9.41 0.27
C ARG A 58 -5.41 -8.60 -0.69
N THR A 59 -5.01 -8.49 -1.94
CA THR A 59 -5.61 -7.61 -2.96
C THR A 59 -5.50 -8.25 -4.34
N PRO A 60 -6.26 -7.78 -5.34
CA PRO A 60 -6.09 -8.22 -6.72
C PRO A 60 -4.94 -7.50 -7.45
N LEU A 61 -4.02 -6.84 -6.73
CA LEU A 61 -2.99 -5.99 -7.32
C LEU A 61 -1.62 -6.67 -7.34
N SER A 62 -0.81 -6.24 -8.30
CA SER A 62 0.64 -6.43 -8.37
C SER A 62 1.37 -5.09 -8.16
N LEU A 63 2.70 -5.11 -8.15
CA LEU A 63 3.51 -3.88 -8.13
C LEU A 63 3.28 -3.00 -9.37
N ALA A 64 2.97 -3.60 -10.53
CA ALA A 64 2.75 -2.88 -11.78
C ALA A 64 1.48 -2.03 -11.78
N ASP A 65 0.50 -2.38 -10.93
CA ASP A 65 -0.76 -1.65 -10.79
C ASP A 65 -0.64 -0.46 -9.81
N LEU A 66 0.55 -0.25 -9.23
CA LEU A 66 0.83 0.84 -8.31
C LEU A 66 1.54 1.99 -9.03
N ARG A 67 1.12 3.21 -8.70
CA ARG A 67 1.76 4.45 -9.14
C ARG A 67 2.09 5.32 -7.95
N GLU A 68 3.09 6.19 -8.09
CA GLU A 68 3.36 7.22 -7.09
C GLU A 68 2.14 8.14 -6.89
N ALA A 69 1.83 8.40 -5.62
CA ALA A 69 0.91 9.46 -5.24
C ALA A 69 1.55 10.80 -5.60
N ALA A 70 0.80 11.65 -6.31
CA ALA A 70 1.18 13.03 -6.58
C ALA A 70 1.06 13.91 -5.33
#